data_AF-A0A1S3ICA6-F1
#
_entry.id   AF-A0A1S3ICA6-F1
#
_cell.length_a   1.000
_cell.length_b   1.000
_cell.length_c   1.000
_cell.angle_alpha   90.00
_cell.angle_beta   90.00
_cell.angle_gamma   90.00
#
_symmetry.space_group_name_H-M   'P 1'
#
loop_
_entity.id
_entity.type
_entity.pdbx_description
1 polymer ?
#
loop_
_entity_poly.entity_id
_entity_poly.type
_entity_poly.pdbx_seq_one_letter_code
_entity_poly.pdbx_strand_id
1 'polypeptide(L)'
;MSVKTDQQWPVIIHTSLENTEIGRLLKQQHKVRVSGTVVQNSCIFPKSGIAFLIVPLQEAVTVWPIQEKVHLDPELTQRLEKFLQVHAYCYVIATAPLHGKEELAVFSVLQQRFFGQLHMIPAHSAEECVQNMLILAKMTCPPVSDLLPKRLQKMSATQLDVEEMVLDQMVANQILNRQECLLVLDTMGSVGAIVGASRDQLLDCGLGKQAVDRMIKFFDKDFCL
;
A
#
# COMPACT_ATOMS: atom_id res chain seq x y z
N MET A 1 -21.27 -32.18 -12.95
CA MET A 1 -20.07 -31.59 -13.59
C MET A 1 -19.35 -30.75 -12.54
N SER A 2 -18.20 -31.21 -12.05
CA SER A 2 -17.41 -30.49 -11.03
C SER A 2 -16.72 -29.27 -11.63
N VAL A 3 -17.07 -28.08 -11.15
CA VAL A 3 -16.25 -26.88 -11.36
C VAL A 3 -15.13 -26.92 -10.32
N LYS A 4 -14.01 -27.57 -10.64
CA LYS A 4 -12.75 -27.37 -9.93
C LYS A 4 -12.12 -26.07 -10.46
N THR A 5 -12.48 -24.94 -9.88
CA THR A 5 -11.66 -23.72 -9.97
C THR A 5 -10.71 -23.70 -8.79
N ASP A 6 -9.71 -24.58 -8.80
CA ASP A 6 -8.61 -24.54 -7.82
C ASP A 6 -7.59 -23.50 -8.29
N GLN A 7 -7.99 -22.23 -8.23
CA GLN A 7 -7.12 -21.13 -8.61
C GLN A 7 -6.20 -20.82 -7.42
N GLN A 8 -5.22 -21.70 -7.15
CA GLN A 8 -4.21 -21.46 -6.12
C GLN A 8 -3.51 -20.12 -6.35
N TRP A 9 -3.67 -19.19 -5.41
CA TRP A 9 -3.09 -17.86 -5.54
C TRP A 9 -1.59 -17.89 -5.30
N PRO A 10 -0.80 -17.14 -6.08
CA PRO A 10 0.64 -17.13 -5.92
C PRO A 10 1.02 -16.44 -4.61
N VAL A 11 1.92 -17.06 -3.85
CA VAL A 11 2.56 -16.50 -2.66
C VAL A 11 4.06 -16.56 -2.89
N ILE A 12 4.79 -15.50 -2.55
CA ILE A 12 6.25 -15.47 -2.66
C ILE A 12 6.81 -15.62 -1.25
N ILE A 13 7.64 -16.63 -1.01
CA ILE A 13 8.31 -16.82 0.28
C ILE A 13 9.82 -16.71 0.14
N HIS A 14 10.48 -16.27 1.20
CA HIS A 14 11.92 -16.38 1.30
C HIS A 14 12.36 -17.85 1.35
N THR A 15 13.56 -18.16 0.84
CA THR A 15 14.17 -19.52 0.90
C THR A 15 14.23 -20.09 2.32
N SER A 16 14.41 -19.24 3.34
CA SER A 16 14.41 -19.65 4.75
C SER A 16 13.09 -20.26 5.23
N LEU A 17 11.97 -20.02 4.53
CA LEU A 17 10.67 -20.60 4.86
C LEU A 17 10.36 -21.87 4.06
N GLU A 18 11.18 -22.23 3.06
CA GLU A 18 10.82 -23.28 2.10
C GLU A 18 10.57 -24.66 2.75
N ASN A 19 11.37 -24.99 3.75
CA ASN A 19 11.37 -26.28 4.45
C ASN A 19 10.81 -26.18 5.87
N THR A 20 10.16 -25.06 6.22
CA THR A 20 9.49 -24.91 7.52
C THR A 20 8.05 -25.42 7.44
N GLU A 21 7.44 -25.62 8.61
CA GLU A 21 6.03 -25.97 8.68
C GLU A 21 5.13 -24.91 8.02
N ILE A 22 5.44 -23.63 8.23
CA ILE A 22 4.74 -22.50 7.59
C ILE A 22 4.82 -22.62 6.05
N GLY A 23 6.01 -22.90 5.51
CA GLY A 23 6.18 -23.09 4.07
C GLY A 23 5.39 -24.29 3.53
N ARG A 24 5.37 -25.40 4.28
CA ARG A 24 4.57 -26.60 3.94
C ARG A 24 3.07 -26.29 3.93
N LEU A 25 2.55 -25.61 4.96
CA LEU A 25 1.14 -25.22 5.05
C LEU A 25 0.74 -24.26 3.93
N LEU A 26 1.60 -23.29 3.59
CA LEU A 26 1.37 -22.39 2.45
C LEU A 26 1.33 -23.17 1.13
N LYS A 27 2.23 -24.14 0.92
CA LYS A 27 2.26 -24.99 -0.29
C LYS A 27 1.00 -25.84 -0.47
N GLN A 28 0.31 -26.19 0.63
CA GLN A 28 -0.94 -26.96 0.56
C GLN A 28 -2.11 -26.13 0.01
N GLN A 29 -2.10 -24.81 0.20
CA GLN A 29 -3.22 -23.93 -0.15
C GLN A 29 -2.91 -22.95 -1.28
N HIS A 30 -1.62 -22.73 -1.59
CA HIS A 30 -1.15 -21.70 -2.51
C HIS A 30 -0.07 -22.20 -3.46
N LYS A 31 0.02 -21.53 -4.62
CA LYS A 31 1.13 -21.72 -5.56
C LYS A 31 2.34 -20.93 -5.06
N VAL A 32 3.17 -21.58 -4.26
CA VAL A 32 4.34 -20.94 -3.64
C VAL A 32 5.47 -20.75 -4.66
N ARG A 33 6.01 -19.53 -4.73
CA ARG A 33 7.28 -19.21 -5.39
C ARG A 33 8.32 -18.93 -4.32
N VAL A 34 9.48 -19.57 -4.42
CA VAL A 34 10.59 -19.35 -3.49
C VAL A 34 11.55 -18.34 -4.09
N SER A 35 12.00 -17.37 -3.30
CA SER A 35 13.00 -16.38 -3.73
C SER A 35 14.01 -16.09 -2.62
N GLY A 36 15.29 -16.02 -2.96
CA GLY A 36 16.35 -15.56 -2.04
C GLY A 36 16.56 -14.04 -2.04
N THR A 37 15.84 -13.29 -2.88
CA THR A 37 16.03 -11.84 -3.02
C THR A 37 15.11 -11.01 -2.13
N VAL A 38 14.02 -11.61 -1.64
CA VAL A 38 13.10 -10.99 -0.68
C VAL A 38 13.71 -11.03 0.72
N VAL A 39 13.14 -10.26 1.65
CA VAL A 39 13.66 -10.21 3.03
C VAL A 39 13.61 -11.61 3.68
N GLN A 40 14.63 -11.98 4.44
CA GLN A 40 14.65 -13.28 5.14
C GLN A 40 13.43 -13.44 6.05
N ASN A 41 12.88 -14.65 6.13
CA ASN A 41 11.67 -14.98 6.88
C ASN A 41 10.42 -14.20 6.44
N SER A 42 10.41 -13.64 5.23
CA SER A 42 9.25 -12.94 4.68
C SER A 42 8.38 -13.82 3.78
N CYS A 43 7.10 -13.46 3.73
CA CYS A 43 6.07 -14.04 2.90
C CYS A 43 5.22 -12.92 2.30
N ILE A 44 5.07 -12.88 0.98
CA ILE A 44 4.38 -11.81 0.26
C ILE A 44 3.19 -12.42 -0.46
N PHE A 45 2.04 -11.76 -0.32
CA PHE A 45 0.78 -12.08 -1.00
C PHE A 45 0.53 -11.01 -2.09
N PRO A 46 1.01 -11.20 -3.33
CA PRO A 46 1.00 -10.14 -4.35
C PRO A 46 -0.41 -9.70 -4.74
N LYS A 47 -1.42 -10.58 -4.60
CA LYS A 47 -2.82 -10.24 -4.90
C LYS A 47 -3.44 -9.30 -3.89
N SER A 48 -3.13 -9.44 -2.60
CA SER A 48 -3.60 -8.54 -1.55
C SER A 48 -2.68 -7.33 -1.37
N GLY A 49 -1.47 -7.37 -1.93
CA GLY A 49 -0.47 -6.32 -1.75
C GLY A 49 0.14 -6.30 -0.34
N ILE A 50 -0.07 -7.36 0.45
CA ILE A 50 0.47 -7.49 1.81
C ILE A 50 1.76 -8.30 1.82
N ALA A 51 2.69 -7.89 2.68
CA ALA A 51 3.81 -8.72 3.11
C ALA A 51 3.76 -9.05 4.61
N PHE A 52 4.29 -10.20 4.97
CA PHE A 52 4.46 -10.67 6.34
C PHE A 52 5.93 -10.97 6.61
N LEU A 53 6.42 -10.61 7.79
CA LEU A 53 7.71 -11.05 8.31
C LEU A 53 7.48 -11.92 9.54
N ILE A 54 7.99 -13.14 9.53
CA ILE A 54 7.86 -14.07 10.65
C ILE A 54 9.07 -13.90 11.57
N VAL A 55 8.81 -13.63 12.84
CA VAL A 55 9.84 -13.37 13.84
C VAL A 55 9.59 -14.26 15.07
N PRO A 56 10.39 -15.32 15.25
CA PRO A 56 10.44 -16.03 16.53
C PRO A 56 10.92 -15.08 17.63
N LEU A 57 10.13 -14.92 18.69
CA LEU A 57 10.46 -13.95 19.75
C LEU A 57 11.77 -14.29 20.49
N GLN A 58 12.12 -15.57 20.53
CA GLN A 58 13.38 -16.06 21.11
C GLN A 58 14.60 -15.67 20.27
N GLU A 59 14.42 -15.54 18.96
CA GLU A 59 15.46 -15.10 18.01
C GLU A 59 15.50 -13.57 17.87
N ALA A 60 14.56 -12.86 18.49
CA ALA A 60 14.47 -11.41 18.39
C ALA A 60 15.43 -10.67 19.33
N VAL A 61 16.08 -11.40 20.23
CA VAL A 61 17.02 -10.87 21.21
C VAL A 61 18.39 -11.53 21.07
N THR A 62 19.42 -10.84 21.52
CA THR A 62 20.80 -11.36 21.49
C THR A 62 21.03 -12.52 22.47
N VAL A 63 20.26 -12.57 23.57
CA VAL A 63 20.37 -13.59 24.62
C VAL A 63 18.97 -13.99 25.08
N TRP A 64 18.71 -15.30 25.08
CA TRP A 64 17.46 -15.90 25.57
C TRP A 64 17.76 -17.03 26.56
N PRO A 65 17.07 -17.15 27.71
CA PRO A 65 16.02 -16.27 28.24
C PRO A 65 16.58 -14.89 28.69
N ILE A 66 15.68 -13.94 28.94
CA ILE A 66 16.03 -12.54 29.27
C ILE A 66 16.61 -12.49 30.69
N GLN A 67 17.81 -11.90 30.85
CA GLN A 67 18.46 -11.79 32.15
C GLN A 67 18.08 -10.49 32.88
N GLU A 68 18.56 -9.34 32.38
CA GLU A 68 18.32 -8.04 33.01
C GLU A 68 17.51 -7.09 32.13
N LYS A 69 17.93 -6.91 30.88
CA LYS A 69 17.26 -6.05 29.90
C LYS A 69 17.10 -6.76 28.58
N VAL A 70 16.05 -6.36 27.86
CA VAL A 70 15.82 -6.83 26.49
C VAL A 70 16.79 -6.12 25.56
N HIS A 71 17.71 -6.89 24.99
CA HIS A 71 18.60 -6.43 23.93
C HIS A 71 18.15 -7.06 22.63
N LEU A 72 17.56 -6.26 21.75
CA LEU A 72 17.15 -6.71 20.43
C LEU A 72 18.36 -7.10 19.61
N ASP A 73 18.23 -8.17 18.84
CA ASP A 73 19.24 -8.57 17.88
C ASP A 73 19.42 -7.45 16.81
N PRO A 74 20.65 -6.91 16.62
CA PRO A 74 20.93 -5.90 15.61
C PRO A 74 20.58 -6.37 14.19
N GLU A 75 20.78 -7.64 13.87
CA GLU A 75 20.48 -8.18 12.54
C GLU A 75 18.97 -8.19 12.29
N LEU A 76 18.17 -8.66 13.26
CA LEU A 76 16.72 -8.54 13.20
C LEU A 76 16.27 -7.07 13.04
N THR A 77 16.87 -6.16 13.79
CA THR A 77 16.49 -4.73 13.76
C THR A 77 16.71 -4.15 12.36
N GLN A 78 17.87 -4.39 11.75
CA GLN A 78 18.16 -3.96 10.38
C GLN A 78 17.20 -4.62 9.36
N ARG A 79 16.88 -5.90 9.57
CA ARG A 79 15.94 -6.63 8.73
C ARG A 79 14.52 -6.05 8.79
N LEU A 80 14.06 -5.68 9.98
CA LEU A 80 12.78 -5.01 10.19
C LEU A 80 12.73 -3.65 9.51
N GLU A 81 13.76 -2.82 9.67
CA GLU A 81 13.85 -1.50 9.01
C GLU A 81 13.75 -1.63 7.47
N LYS A 82 14.52 -2.57 6.89
CA LYS A 82 14.46 -2.85 5.45
C LYS A 82 13.07 -3.34 5.03
N PHE A 83 12.44 -4.19 5.82
CA PHE A 83 11.12 -4.74 5.53
C PHE A 83 10.04 -3.65 5.54
N LEU A 84 10.03 -2.77 6.54
CA LEU A 84 9.11 -1.65 6.65
C LEU A 84 9.31 -0.63 5.52
N GLN A 85 10.55 -0.40 5.08
CA GLN A 85 10.85 0.51 3.97
C GLN A 85 10.33 0.01 2.62
N VAL A 86 10.39 -1.30 2.38
CA VAL A 86 10.03 -1.91 1.08
C VAL A 86 8.52 -2.15 0.94
N HIS A 87 7.81 -2.35 2.05
CA HIS A 87 6.41 -2.79 2.03
C HIS A 87 5.47 -1.81 2.72
N ALA A 88 4.63 -1.12 1.92
CA ALA A 88 3.63 -0.17 2.43
C ALA A 88 2.53 -0.82 3.29
N TYR A 89 2.15 -2.05 2.98
CA TYR A 89 1.18 -2.82 3.76
C TYR A 89 1.86 -4.09 4.27
N CYS A 90 2.35 -4.04 5.50
CA CYS A 90 3.04 -5.17 6.07
C CYS A 90 2.73 -5.40 7.55
N TYR A 91 2.93 -6.65 7.95
CA TYR A 91 2.69 -7.12 9.30
C TYR A 91 3.86 -7.98 9.75
N VAL A 92 4.14 -7.96 11.05
CA VAL A 92 5.12 -8.85 11.67
C VAL A 92 4.40 -9.87 12.52
N ILE A 93 4.60 -11.15 12.21
CA ILE A 93 4.01 -12.23 12.99
C ILE A 93 5.05 -12.69 14.01
N ALA A 94 4.79 -12.33 15.26
CA ALA A 94 5.60 -12.73 16.41
C ALA A 94 5.22 -14.14 16.83
N THR A 95 6.12 -15.10 16.65
CA THR A 95 5.86 -16.50 16.94
C THR A 95 6.50 -16.92 18.25
N ALA A 96 5.72 -17.50 19.16
CA ALA A 96 6.19 -18.15 20.38
C ALA A 96 5.18 -19.19 20.87
N PRO A 97 5.59 -20.40 21.31
CA PRO A 97 4.66 -21.42 21.80
C PRO A 97 3.77 -20.92 22.95
N LEU A 98 4.32 -20.04 23.80
CA LEU A 98 3.62 -19.36 24.88
C LEU A 98 4.06 -17.89 24.91
N HIS A 99 3.12 -16.97 25.11
CA HIS A 99 3.42 -15.56 25.30
C HIS A 99 3.52 -15.25 26.80
N GLY A 100 4.63 -15.66 27.40
CA GLY A 100 4.94 -15.42 28.81
C GLY A 100 5.47 -14.00 29.05
N LYS A 101 5.96 -13.76 30.28
CA LYS A 101 6.49 -12.44 30.67
C LYS A 101 7.66 -12.00 29.80
N GLU A 102 8.52 -12.94 29.41
CA GLU A 102 9.69 -12.66 28.60
C GLU A 102 9.29 -12.28 27.18
N GLU A 103 8.43 -13.08 26.55
CA GLU A 103 7.90 -12.83 25.21
C GLU A 103 7.16 -11.49 25.12
N LEU A 104 6.34 -11.18 26.13
CA LEU A 104 5.64 -9.89 26.21
C LEU A 104 6.60 -8.71 26.39
N ALA A 105 7.71 -8.89 27.11
CA ALA A 105 8.74 -7.87 27.23
C ALA A 105 9.44 -7.60 25.90
N VAL A 106 9.80 -8.65 25.15
CA VAL A 106 10.36 -8.51 23.78
C VAL A 106 9.35 -7.82 22.86
N PHE A 107 8.10 -8.25 22.91
CA PHE A 107 7.01 -7.67 22.11
C PHE A 107 6.86 -6.17 22.38
N SER A 108 6.87 -5.77 23.65
CA SER A 108 6.75 -4.37 24.06
C SER A 108 7.94 -3.52 23.58
N VAL A 109 9.15 -4.06 23.66
CA VAL A 109 10.37 -3.36 23.22
C VAL A 109 10.42 -3.23 21.70
N LEU A 110 9.99 -4.25 20.95
CA LEU A 110 9.84 -4.16 19.49
C LEU A 110 8.80 -3.10 19.11
N GLN A 111 7.62 -3.08 19.75
CA GLN A 111 6.60 -2.07 19.48
C GLN A 111 7.07 -0.65 19.82
N GLN A 112 7.79 -0.46 20.93
CA GLN A 112 8.36 0.83 21.32
C GLN A 112 9.44 1.30 20.34
N ARG A 113 10.30 0.38 19.87
CA ARG A 113 11.37 0.70 18.91
C ARG A 113 10.81 1.19 17.57
N PHE A 114 9.71 0.61 17.11
CA PHE A 114 9.10 0.89 15.80
C PHE A 114 7.73 1.56 15.92
N PHE A 115 7.58 2.46 16.89
CA PHE A 115 6.30 3.06 17.28
C PHE A 115 5.51 3.59 16.08
N GLY A 116 4.28 3.10 15.91
CA GLY A 116 3.36 3.52 14.85
C GLY A 116 3.63 2.94 13.45
N GLN A 117 4.76 2.27 13.21
CA GLN A 117 5.11 1.68 11.91
C GLN A 117 4.95 0.16 11.89
N LEU A 118 5.09 -0.49 13.04
CA LEU A 118 5.10 -1.94 13.16
C LEU A 118 3.73 -2.49 13.58
N HIS A 119 3.07 -3.22 12.69
CA HIS A 119 1.85 -3.96 13.01
C HIS A 119 2.19 -5.40 13.40
N MET A 120 2.28 -5.67 14.70
CA MET A 120 2.61 -7.00 15.22
C MET A 120 1.37 -7.85 15.49
N ILE A 121 1.45 -9.14 15.17
CA ILE A 121 0.41 -10.14 15.37
C ILE A 121 1.04 -11.33 16.11
N PRO A 122 0.54 -11.72 17.29
CA PRO A 122 1.02 -12.92 17.97
C PRO A 122 0.55 -14.18 17.23
N ALA A 123 1.36 -15.24 17.26
CA ALA A 123 0.96 -16.57 16.84
C ALA A 123 1.66 -17.64 17.69
N HIS A 124 0.90 -18.64 18.13
CA HIS A 124 1.38 -19.74 18.97
C HIS A 124 1.87 -20.95 18.19
N SER A 125 1.47 -21.05 16.92
CA SER A 125 1.82 -22.17 16.04
C SER A 125 1.99 -21.72 14.59
N ALA A 126 2.56 -22.61 13.77
CA ALA A 126 2.65 -22.39 12.32
C ALA A 126 1.26 -22.35 11.66
N GLU A 127 0.29 -23.12 12.17
CA GLU A 127 -1.09 -23.13 11.68
C GLU A 127 -1.77 -21.78 11.92
N GLU A 128 -1.69 -21.27 13.16
CA GLU A 128 -2.23 -19.97 13.52
C GLU A 128 -1.53 -18.84 12.75
N CYS A 129 -0.21 -18.94 12.58
CA CYS A 129 0.58 -17.99 11.78
C CYS A 129 0.05 -17.90 10.34
N VAL A 130 -0.13 -19.04 9.67
CA VAL A 130 -0.67 -19.08 8.31
C VAL A 130 -2.13 -18.61 8.29
N GLN A 131 -2.96 -19.02 9.24
CA GLN A 131 -4.35 -18.59 9.34
C GLN A 131 -4.46 -17.06 9.46
N ASN A 132 -3.65 -16.43 10.31
CA ASN A 132 -3.59 -14.98 10.48
C ASN A 132 -3.20 -14.28 9.17
N MET A 133 -2.20 -14.80 8.44
CA MET A 133 -1.83 -14.29 7.12
C MET A 133 -3.01 -14.31 6.15
N LEU A 134 -3.73 -15.44 6.09
CA LEU A 134 -4.84 -15.63 5.15
C LEU A 134 -6.04 -14.72 5.47
N ILE A 135 -6.37 -14.57 6.75
CA ILE A 135 -7.45 -13.67 7.19
C ILE A 135 -7.13 -12.24 6.76
N LEU A 136 -5.91 -11.75 7.04
CA LEU A 136 -5.50 -10.39 6.68
C LEU A 136 -5.39 -10.20 5.17
N ALA A 137 -4.82 -11.16 4.45
CA ALA A 137 -4.75 -11.11 2.99
C ALA A 137 -6.16 -11.05 2.38
N LYS A 138 -7.14 -11.79 2.92
CA LYS A 138 -8.53 -11.75 2.46
C LYS A 138 -9.22 -10.43 2.78
N MET A 139 -9.05 -9.88 3.99
CA MET A 139 -9.68 -8.62 4.40
C MET A 139 -9.17 -7.41 3.61
N THR A 140 -7.92 -7.47 3.14
CA THR A 140 -7.27 -6.38 2.39
C THR A 140 -7.29 -6.57 0.89
N CYS A 141 -7.66 -7.74 0.38
CA CYS A 141 -8.03 -7.90 -1.02
C CYS A 141 -9.23 -6.97 -1.27
N PRO A 142 -9.09 -5.92 -2.11
CA PRO A 142 -10.25 -5.12 -2.45
C PRO A 142 -11.22 -6.06 -3.20
N PRO A 143 -12.54 -5.99 -2.93
CA PRO A 143 -13.48 -6.78 -3.69
C PRO A 143 -13.29 -6.50 -5.18
N VAL A 144 -13.46 -7.52 -6.02
CA VAL A 144 -13.23 -7.41 -7.48
C VAL A 144 -14.01 -6.24 -8.11
N SER A 145 -15.13 -5.85 -7.48
CA SER A 145 -15.91 -4.65 -7.81
C SER A 145 -15.18 -3.31 -7.64
N ASP A 146 -14.17 -3.23 -6.77
CA ASP A 146 -13.39 -2.01 -6.51
C ASP A 146 -12.07 -2.01 -7.28
N LEU A 147 -11.57 -3.19 -7.66
CA LEU A 147 -10.37 -3.35 -8.48
C LEU A 147 -10.63 -2.98 -9.94
N LEU A 148 -11.83 -3.19 -10.48
CA LEU A 148 -12.17 -2.77 -11.84
C LEU A 148 -12.21 -1.23 -11.99
N PRO A 149 -12.90 -0.46 -11.13
CA PRO A 149 -12.83 1.00 -11.14
C PRO A 149 -11.42 1.52 -10.86
N LYS A 150 -10.67 0.94 -9.91
CA LYS A 150 -9.29 1.38 -9.61
C LYS A 150 -8.28 1.00 -10.69
N ARG A 151 -8.49 -0.10 -11.41
CA ARG A 151 -7.67 -0.47 -12.58
C ARG A 151 -8.06 0.30 -13.82
N LEU A 152 -9.36 0.59 -14.02
CA LEU A 152 -9.81 1.53 -15.03
C LEU A 152 -9.23 2.92 -14.73
N GLN A 153 -9.34 3.43 -13.50
CA GLN A 153 -8.69 4.68 -13.08
C GLN A 153 -7.16 4.66 -13.25
N LYS A 154 -6.47 3.55 -12.96
CA LYS A 154 -5.01 3.44 -13.16
C LYS A 154 -4.60 3.25 -14.62
N MET A 155 -5.43 2.60 -15.44
CA MET A 155 -5.21 2.44 -16.89
C MET A 155 -5.56 3.73 -17.63
N SER A 156 -6.60 4.45 -17.19
CA SER A 156 -6.90 5.84 -17.55
C SER A 156 -5.75 6.75 -17.14
N ALA A 157 -5.20 6.62 -15.94
CA ALA A 157 -4.05 7.44 -15.51
C ALA A 157 -2.74 7.21 -16.29
N THR A 158 -2.67 6.20 -17.17
CA THR A 158 -1.48 5.99 -18.03
C THR A 158 -1.70 6.48 -19.46
N GLN A 159 -2.93 6.84 -19.85
CA GLN A 159 -3.26 7.49 -21.12
C GLN A 159 -4.48 8.39 -20.88
N LEU A 160 -4.27 9.72 -20.83
CA LEU A 160 -5.23 10.82 -20.61
C LEU A 160 -5.45 11.13 -19.09
N ASP A 161 -5.22 12.33 -18.55
CA ASP A 161 -5.32 13.65 -19.13
C ASP A 161 -4.42 14.68 -18.43
N VAL A 162 -3.62 15.41 -19.21
CA VAL A 162 -3.06 16.71 -18.80
C VAL A 162 -4.17 17.65 -18.32
N GLU A 163 -5.39 17.46 -18.84
CA GLU A 163 -6.58 18.21 -18.50
C GLU A 163 -6.97 18.10 -17.03
N GLU A 164 -6.98 16.89 -16.45
CA GLU A 164 -7.33 16.69 -15.03
C GLU A 164 -6.30 17.32 -14.09
N MET A 165 -5.01 17.27 -14.47
CA MET A 165 -3.93 17.93 -13.72
C MET A 165 -4.03 19.47 -13.78
N VAL A 166 -4.40 20.03 -14.94
CA VAL A 166 -4.61 21.48 -15.09
C VAL A 166 -5.85 21.92 -14.31
N LEU A 167 -6.92 21.13 -14.30
CA LEU A 167 -8.14 21.41 -13.54
C LEU A 167 -7.89 21.42 -12.03
N ASP A 168 -7.12 20.45 -11.53
CA ASP A 168 -6.73 20.40 -10.12
C ASP A 168 -5.83 21.60 -9.74
N GLN A 169 -4.93 22.03 -10.64
CA GLN A 169 -4.15 23.27 -10.42
C GLN A 169 -5.01 24.53 -10.44
N MET A 170 -6.04 24.60 -11.29
CA MET A 170 -6.95 25.75 -11.36
C MET A 170 -7.79 25.90 -10.08
N VAL A 171 -8.23 24.78 -9.52
CA VAL A 171 -8.96 24.74 -8.24
C VAL A 171 -8.00 25.06 -7.07
N ALA A 172 -6.79 24.49 -7.07
CA ALA A 172 -5.80 24.74 -6.01
C ALA A 172 -5.34 26.21 -5.94
N ASN A 173 -5.26 26.89 -7.08
CA ASN A 173 -4.89 28.31 -7.16
C ASN A 173 -6.09 29.27 -7.00
N GLN A 174 -7.27 28.77 -6.63
CA GLN A 174 -8.51 29.54 -6.46
C GLN A 174 -8.91 30.37 -7.70
N ILE A 175 -8.55 29.90 -8.89
CA ILE A 175 -8.85 30.59 -10.14
C ILE A 175 -10.34 30.41 -10.44
N LEU A 176 -10.77 29.15 -10.43
CA LEU A 176 -12.14 28.69 -10.55
C LEU A 176 -12.49 27.77 -9.38
N ASN A 177 -13.77 27.70 -9.03
CA ASN A 177 -14.26 26.66 -8.16
C ASN A 177 -14.57 25.38 -8.95
N ARG A 178 -14.76 24.26 -8.25
CA ARG A 178 -14.98 22.94 -8.88
C ARG A 178 -16.21 22.90 -9.79
N GLN A 179 -17.25 23.69 -9.50
CA GLN A 179 -18.47 23.74 -10.29
C GLN A 179 -18.27 24.56 -11.57
N GLU A 180 -17.53 25.67 -11.48
CA GLU A 180 -17.13 26.50 -12.61
C GLU A 180 -16.22 25.72 -13.58
N CYS A 181 -15.25 24.95 -13.06
CA CYS A 181 -14.40 24.08 -13.87
C CYS A 181 -15.22 23.06 -14.70
N LEU A 182 -16.16 22.37 -14.05
CA LEU A 182 -17.01 21.39 -14.74
C LEU A 182 -17.88 22.03 -15.82
N LEU A 183 -18.41 23.22 -15.54
CA LEU A 183 -19.28 23.95 -16.47
C LEU A 183 -18.52 24.44 -17.71
N VAL A 184 -17.29 24.92 -17.53
CA VAL A 184 -16.45 25.35 -18.65
C VAL A 184 -16.01 24.17 -19.50
N LEU A 185 -15.67 23.03 -18.89
CA LEU A 185 -15.35 21.80 -19.64
C LEU A 185 -16.54 21.27 -20.43
N ASP A 186 -17.73 21.27 -19.85
CA ASP A 186 -18.95 20.82 -20.51
C ASP A 186 -19.30 21.72 -21.72
N THR A 187 -18.98 23.02 -21.61
CA THR A 187 -19.25 24.00 -22.68
C THR A 187 -18.18 24.02 -23.77
N MET A 188 -16.89 23.88 -23.40
CA MET A 188 -15.74 24.06 -24.31
C MET A 188 -15.11 22.74 -24.77
N GLY A 189 -15.44 21.62 -24.13
CA GLY A 189 -15.08 20.25 -24.53
C GLY A 189 -13.62 19.84 -24.30
N SER A 190 -12.69 20.75 -24.06
CA SER A 190 -11.28 20.44 -23.74
C SER A 190 -10.57 21.61 -23.05
N VAL A 191 -9.50 21.33 -22.31
CA VAL A 191 -8.68 22.36 -21.67
C VAL A 191 -7.86 23.15 -22.70
N GLY A 192 -7.47 22.53 -23.81
CA GLY A 192 -6.81 23.23 -24.92
C GLY A 192 -7.66 24.34 -25.54
N ALA A 193 -8.98 24.11 -25.65
CA ALA A 193 -9.92 25.13 -26.11
C ALA A 193 -10.08 26.28 -25.11
N ILE A 194 -9.99 26.00 -23.81
CA ILE A 194 -10.06 27.01 -22.73
C ILE A 194 -8.85 27.95 -22.77
N VAL A 195 -7.65 27.39 -22.98
CA VAL A 195 -6.40 28.16 -23.06
C VAL A 195 -6.38 29.10 -24.27
N GLY A 196 -7.01 28.69 -25.38
CA GLY A 196 -7.13 29.50 -26.60
C GLY A 196 -8.40 30.35 -26.69
N ALA A 197 -9.28 30.32 -25.69
CA ALA A 197 -10.58 31.00 -25.73
C ALA A 197 -10.44 32.51 -25.53
N SER A 198 -11.23 33.28 -26.28
CA SER A 198 -11.30 34.73 -26.07
C SER A 198 -12.10 35.07 -24.81
N ARG A 199 -11.87 36.27 -24.27
CA ARG A 199 -12.58 36.78 -23.08
C ARG A 199 -14.10 36.67 -23.21
N ASP A 200 -14.64 36.96 -24.38
CA ASP A 200 -16.08 36.94 -24.63
C ASP A 200 -16.63 35.52 -24.65
N GLN A 201 -15.89 34.55 -25.21
CA GLN A 201 -16.27 33.13 -25.19
C GLN A 201 -16.31 32.54 -23.77
N LEU A 202 -15.39 32.96 -22.90
CA LEU A 202 -15.38 32.55 -21.49
C LEU A 202 -16.54 33.16 -20.69
N LEU A 203 -16.99 34.37 -21.05
CA LEU A 203 -18.17 35.00 -20.43
C LEU A 203 -19.47 34.34 -20.90
N ASP A 204 -19.53 33.93 -22.17
CA ASP A 204 -20.67 33.20 -22.75
C ASP A 204 -20.83 31.80 -22.13
N CYS A 205 -19.77 31.26 -21.54
CA CYS A 205 -19.82 30.05 -20.71
C CYS A 205 -20.47 30.30 -19.33
N GLY A 206 -21.00 31.49 -19.03
CA GLY A 206 -21.64 31.75 -17.72
C GLY A 206 -20.66 31.97 -16.55
N LEU A 207 -19.36 32.16 -16.84
CA LEU A 207 -18.39 32.56 -15.83
C LEU A 207 -18.56 34.03 -15.43
N GLY A 208 -18.35 34.33 -14.14
CA GLY A 208 -18.32 35.71 -13.67
C GLY A 208 -17.11 36.47 -14.23
N LYS A 209 -17.25 37.79 -14.49
CA LYS A 209 -16.18 38.65 -15.02
C LYS A 209 -14.85 38.53 -14.25
N GLN A 210 -14.92 38.42 -12.92
CA GLN A 210 -13.75 38.25 -12.06
C GLN A 210 -13.06 36.88 -12.22
N ALA A 211 -13.80 35.82 -12.53
CA ALA A 211 -13.26 34.48 -12.76
C ALA A 211 -12.52 34.43 -14.11
N VAL A 212 -13.11 35.04 -15.14
CA VAL A 212 -12.48 35.18 -16.47
C VAL A 212 -11.18 35.98 -16.38
N ASP A 213 -11.15 37.09 -15.64
CA ASP A 213 -9.93 37.89 -15.45
C ASP A 213 -8.81 37.10 -14.73
N ARG A 214 -9.16 36.20 -13.79
CA ARG A 214 -8.19 35.32 -13.12
C ARG A 214 -7.66 34.23 -14.05
N MET A 215 -8.52 33.66 -14.90
CA MET A 215 -8.11 32.64 -15.87
C MET A 215 -7.15 33.21 -16.91
N ILE A 216 -7.47 34.35 -17.51
CA ILE A 216 -6.60 34.99 -18.52
C ILE A 216 -5.23 35.32 -17.90
N LYS A 217 -5.22 35.88 -16.68
CA LYS A 217 -3.97 36.19 -15.96
C LYS A 217 -3.16 34.94 -15.56
N PHE A 218 -3.81 33.80 -15.38
CA PHE A 218 -3.14 32.53 -15.07
C PHE A 218 -2.45 31.95 -16.31
N PHE A 219 -3.08 32.04 -17.49
CA PHE A 219 -2.52 31.53 -18.74
C PHE A 219 -1.54 32.49 -19.43
N ASP A 220 -1.68 33.81 -19.22
CA ASP A 220 -0.71 34.82 -19.70
C ASP A 220 0.60 34.81 -18.90
N LYS A 221 0.61 34.24 -17.69
CA LYS A 221 1.86 34.00 -16.97
C LYS A 221 2.49 32.73 -17.55
N ASP A 222 3.40 32.93 -18.50
CA ASP A 222 4.22 31.90 -19.12
C ASP A 222 4.48 30.71 -18.17
N PHE A 223 4.09 29.51 -18.63
CA PHE A 223 4.57 28.22 -18.12
C PHE A 223 6.10 28.16 -18.35
N CYS A 224 6.87 28.92 -17.57
CA CYS A 224 8.30 28.76 -17.41
C CYS A 224 8.55 27.89 -16.17
N LEU A 225 8.48 26.57 -16.39
CA LEU A 225 9.33 25.48 -15.87
C LEU A 225 8.58 24.14 -15.93
#